data_AF-A0AAD2V429-F1
#
_entry.id   AF-A0AAD2V429-F1
#
_cell.length_a   1.000
_cell.length_b   1.000
_cell.length_c   1.000
_cell.angle_alpha   90.00
_cell.angle_beta   90.00
_cell.angle_gamma   90.00
#
_symmetry.space_group_name_H-M   'P 1'
#
loop_
_entity.id
_entity.type
_entity.pdbx_description
1 polymer ?
#
loop_
_entity_poly.entity_id
_entity_poly.type
_entity_poly.pdbx_seq_one_letter_code
_entity_poly.pdbx_strand_id
1 'polypeptide(L)'
;MEEDPLLNSAIELVVNSKRVSVSVIQRHFRIGYNRAAVIIEALERLNIVSPLGITGSREILCGSIDDAMHRKVNPPAVQSSEEVCEEKPKSVPDDIRLSAITTRRIVIWLNQIKEKTDESDPVYIVRSFSPFKFLAEKQKKDKDLALEPNGDIIVGYRFCATMQFRTPVNILKQHGRIDKKASWKIPKIAREEWQGIWIAETTNWRDIGIDIDEMPMGTMASELGQIPSDGGDFLRFMLFVKQIQSEEITHDQKKRWLKIGYQMIGQDGEPFCKFMDHYGNNIDEITSRLLYLSRNG
;
A
#
# COMPACT_ATOMS: atom_id res chain seq x y z
N MET A 1 1.66 15.27 32.63
CA MET A 1 2.29 15.36 31.29
C MET A 1 2.83 16.77 31.20
N GLU A 2 4.15 16.95 31.17
CA GLU A 2 4.73 18.28 30.97
C GLU A 2 4.27 18.83 29.61
N GLU A 3 3.65 20.00 29.60
CA GLU A 3 3.38 20.73 28.36
C GLU A 3 4.72 21.13 27.75
N ASP A 4 4.87 20.96 26.42
CA ASP A 4 6.11 21.39 25.75
C ASP A 4 6.29 22.91 25.98
N PRO A 5 7.46 23.36 26.46
CA PRO A 5 7.70 24.78 26.74
C PRO A 5 7.49 25.69 25.51
N LEU A 6 7.55 25.13 24.30
CA LEU A 6 7.35 25.85 23.03
C LEU A 6 5.87 26.00 22.64
N LEU A 7 4.93 25.37 23.35
CA LEU A 7 3.52 25.37 22.97
C LEU A 7 2.92 26.78 22.95
N ASN A 8 3.20 27.61 23.97
CA ASN A 8 2.68 28.97 24.04
C ASN A 8 3.18 29.84 22.87
N SER A 9 4.48 29.74 22.58
CA SER A 9 5.10 30.46 21.46
C SER A 9 4.57 29.96 20.12
N ALA A 10 4.24 28.67 20.00
CA ALA A 10 3.63 28.12 18.80
C ALA A 10 2.19 28.63 18.60
N ILE A 11 1.40 28.82 19.66
CA ILE A 11 0.07 29.44 19.59
C ILE A 11 0.18 30.86 19.03
N GLU A 12 1.06 31.69 19.58
CA GLU A 12 1.28 33.07 19.12
C GLU A 12 1.69 33.10 17.65
N LEU A 13 2.60 32.21 17.24
CA LEU A 13 3.03 32.09 15.86
C LEU A 13 1.87 31.75 14.91
N VAL A 14 1.04 30.77 15.29
CA VAL A 14 -0.03 30.28 14.43
C VAL A 14 -1.10 31.35 14.24
N VAL A 15 -1.49 32.04 15.32
CA VAL A 15 -2.46 33.13 15.25
C VAL A 15 -1.93 34.30 14.41
N ASN A 16 -0.66 34.68 14.57
CA ASN A 16 -0.06 35.80 13.84
C ASN A 16 0.17 35.51 12.35
N SER A 17 0.67 34.31 12.03
CA SER A 17 1.02 33.93 10.66
C SER A 17 -0.18 33.51 9.82
N LYS A 18 -1.32 33.20 10.45
CA LYS A 18 -2.52 32.63 9.83
C LYS A 18 -2.26 31.39 8.96
N ARG A 19 -1.13 30.72 9.18
CA ARG A 19 -0.70 29.51 8.45
C ARG A 19 -0.13 28.53 9.44
N VAL A 20 -0.61 27.29 9.39
CA VAL A 20 -0.16 26.25 10.32
C VAL A 20 0.18 24.97 9.58
N SER A 21 1.45 24.59 9.68
CA SER A 21 1.98 23.32 9.19
C SER A 21 3.16 22.88 10.06
N VAL A 22 3.46 21.58 10.05
CA VAL A 22 4.60 21.00 10.79
C VAL A 22 5.89 21.70 10.36
N SER A 23 6.06 21.94 9.06
CA SER A 23 7.24 22.60 8.49
C SER A 23 7.40 24.08 8.88
N VAL A 24 6.31 24.79 9.19
CA VAL A 24 6.37 26.18 9.68
C VAL A 24 6.90 26.19 11.11
N ILE A 25 6.39 25.30 11.97
CA ILE A 25 6.83 25.18 13.37
C ILE A 25 8.28 24.68 13.46
N GLN A 26 8.66 23.70 12.64
CA GLN A 26 10.05 23.20 12.56
C GLN A 26 11.05 24.31 12.24
N ARG A 27 10.76 25.13 11.22
CA ARG A 27 11.67 26.20 10.77
C ARG A 27 11.75 27.35 11.76
N HIS A 28 10.62 27.71 12.38
CA HIS A 28 10.60 28.83 13.31
C HIS A 28 11.26 28.51 14.65
N PHE A 29 11.01 27.32 15.20
CA PHE A 29 11.55 26.92 16.51
C PHE A 29 12.83 26.08 16.41
N ARG A 30 13.29 25.75 15.19
CA ARG A 30 14.46 24.91 14.92
C ARG A 30 14.41 23.58 15.68
N ILE A 31 13.25 22.93 15.64
CA ILE A 31 12.99 21.64 16.30
C ILE A 31 12.77 20.51 15.29
N GLY A 32 13.03 19.27 15.71
CA GLY A 32 12.80 18.08 14.90
C GLY A 32 11.31 17.81 14.64
N TYR A 33 11.03 17.03 13.59
CA TYR A 33 9.66 16.75 13.10
C TYR A 33 8.73 16.21 14.20
N ASN A 34 9.16 15.18 14.94
CA ASN A 34 8.34 14.56 15.98
C ASN A 34 7.90 15.56 17.05
N ARG A 35 8.78 16.49 17.43
CA ARG A 35 8.46 17.52 18.42
C ARG A 35 7.49 18.56 17.86
N ALA A 36 7.68 18.97 16.61
CA ALA A 36 6.75 19.87 15.93
C ALA A 36 5.36 19.24 15.71
N ALA A 37 5.31 17.95 15.40
CA ALA A 37 4.07 17.19 15.26
C ALA A 37 3.30 17.12 16.59
N VAL A 38 3.99 16.80 17.69
CA VAL A 38 3.40 16.79 19.04
C VAL A 38 2.86 18.17 19.44
N ILE A 39 3.54 19.26 19.07
CA ILE A 39 3.04 20.63 19.29
C ILE A 39 1.77 20.88 18.47
N ILE A 40 1.70 20.43 17.21
CA ILE A 40 0.50 20.57 16.38
C ILE A 40 -0.68 19.74 16.92
N GLU A 41 -0.42 18.52 17.37
CA GLU A 41 -1.45 17.69 18.02
C GLU A 41 -1.95 18.32 19.32
N ALA A 42 -1.08 19.04 20.05
CA ALA A 42 -1.51 19.84 21.20
C ALA A 42 -2.39 21.04 20.77
N LEU A 43 -2.04 21.74 19.69
CA LEU A 43 -2.86 22.83 19.13
C LEU A 43 -4.23 22.34 18.63
N GLU A 44 -4.28 21.14 18.04
CA GLU A 44 -5.51 20.49 17.60
C GLU A 44 -6.39 20.10 18.80
N ARG A 45 -5.80 19.49 19.84
CA ARG A 45 -6.53 19.15 21.08
C ARG A 45 -7.09 20.38 21.81
N LEU A 46 -6.43 21.52 21.68
CA LEU A 46 -6.90 22.80 22.25
C LEU A 46 -7.92 23.52 21.35
N ASN A 47 -8.34 22.92 20.24
CA ASN A 47 -9.23 23.52 19.24
C ASN A 47 -8.73 24.88 18.72
N ILE A 48 -7.40 25.03 18.60
CA ILE A 48 -6.76 26.21 18.00
C ILE A 48 -6.61 26.00 16.49
N VAL A 49 -6.41 24.74 16.09
CA VAL A 49 -6.15 24.31 14.71
C VAL A 49 -7.10 23.17 14.36
N SER A 50 -7.57 23.14 13.12
CA SER A 50 -8.42 22.08 12.61
C SER A 50 -7.65 20.75 12.49
N PRO A 51 -8.38 19.62 12.41
CA PRO A 51 -7.82 18.38 11.92
C PRO A 51 -7.20 18.54 10.53
N LEU A 52 -6.32 17.61 10.16
CA LEU A 52 -5.70 17.58 8.83
C LEU A 52 -6.79 17.41 7.76
N GLY A 53 -6.96 18.40 6.89
CA GLY A 53 -7.88 18.31 5.75
C GLY A 53 -7.36 17.42 4.63
N ILE A 54 -8.24 17.06 3.69
CA ILE A 54 -7.95 16.20 2.52
C ILE A 54 -6.79 16.75 1.67
N THR A 55 -6.63 18.08 1.64
CA THR A 55 -5.55 18.78 0.92
C THR A 55 -4.23 18.84 1.68
N GLY A 56 -4.12 18.16 2.83
CA GLY A 56 -2.94 18.21 3.71
C GLY A 56 -2.76 19.55 4.44
N SER A 57 -3.78 20.41 4.39
CA SER A 57 -3.78 21.74 5.01
C SER A 57 -4.54 21.72 6.34
N ARG A 58 -4.15 22.59 7.26
CA ARG A 58 -4.85 22.81 8.55
C ARG A 58 -5.32 24.26 8.62
N GLU A 59 -6.55 24.45 9.08
CA GLU A 59 -7.18 25.75 9.25
C GLU A 59 -7.09 26.21 10.71
N ILE A 60 -7.12 27.52 10.94
CA ILE A 60 -7.00 28.09 12.28
C ILE A 60 -8.39 28.48 12.76
N LEU A 61 -8.77 27.96 13.93
CA LEU A 61 -10.11 28.10 14.50
C LEU A 61 -10.23 29.30 15.45
N CYS A 62 -9.13 30.01 15.70
CA CYS A 62 -9.06 31.18 16.57
C CYS A 62 -8.81 32.47 15.77
N GLY A 63 -9.54 33.54 16.11
CA GLY A 63 -9.37 34.87 15.51
C GLY A 63 -8.38 35.79 16.26
N SER A 64 -8.14 35.52 17.55
CA SER A 64 -7.28 36.34 18.43
C SER A 64 -6.41 35.46 19.34
N ILE A 65 -5.30 36.03 19.84
CA ILE A 65 -4.40 35.39 20.82
C ILE A 65 -5.14 35.18 22.14
N ASP A 66 -5.94 36.16 22.58
CA ASP A 66 -6.74 36.07 23.81
C ASP A 66 -7.72 34.90 23.78
N ASP A 67 -8.35 34.66 22.62
CA ASP A 67 -9.25 33.52 22.39
C ASP A 67 -8.52 32.17 22.43
N ALA A 68 -7.25 32.14 21.98
CA ALA A 68 -6.44 30.92 22.01
C ALA A 68 -5.94 30.61 23.43
N MET A 69 -5.58 31.64 24.21
CA MET A 69 -5.19 31.47 25.61
C MET A 69 -6.37 31.09 26.50
N HIS A 70 -7.57 31.63 26.25
CA HIS A 70 -8.79 31.21 26.94
C HIS A 70 -9.14 29.73 26.68
N ARG A 71 -9.02 29.25 25.44
CA ARG A 71 -9.21 27.82 25.09
C ARG A 71 -8.16 26.91 25.73
N LYS A 72 -6.94 27.41 25.98
CA LYS A 72 -5.91 26.68 26.73
C LYS A 72 -6.29 26.49 28.20
N VAL A 73 -6.82 27.53 28.84
CA VAL A 73 -7.20 27.52 30.27
C VAL A 73 -8.52 26.77 30.49
N ASN A 74 -9.44 26.84 29.53
CA ASN A 74 -10.75 26.19 29.61
C ASN A 74 -11.00 25.39 28.31
N PRO A 75 -10.44 24.17 28.21
CA PRO A 75 -10.59 23.37 27.01
C PRO A 75 -12.08 23.03 26.81
N PRO A 76 -12.64 23.27 25.62
CA PRO A 76 -14.02 22.90 25.34
C PRO A 76 -14.19 21.39 25.53
N ALA A 77 -15.29 20.99 26.15
CA ALA A 77 -15.65 19.57 26.27
C ALA A 77 -15.61 18.96 24.86
N VAL A 78 -14.76 17.95 24.68
CA VAL A 78 -14.64 17.19 23.44
C VAL A 78 -16.01 16.61 23.14
N GLN A 79 -16.74 17.25 22.21
CA GLN A 79 -17.91 16.64 21.63
C GLN A 79 -17.39 15.47 20.80
N SER A 80 -17.56 14.27 21.33
CA SER A 80 -17.55 13.04 20.55
C SER A 80 -18.71 13.12 19.56
N SER A 81 -18.53 13.86 18.47
CA SER A 81 -19.47 13.90 17.36
C SER A 81 -19.37 12.56 16.64
N GLU A 82 -20.48 11.84 16.73
CA GLU A 82 -20.79 10.57 16.10
C GLU A 82 -20.51 10.58 14.58
N GLU A 83 -19.94 9.46 14.13
CA GLU A 83 -20.04 8.84 12.81
C GLU A 83 -20.42 9.74 11.61
N VAL A 84 -19.41 10.19 10.88
CA VAL A 84 -19.36 9.90 9.45
C VAL A 84 -18.10 9.09 9.22
N CYS A 85 -18.24 7.79 9.39
CA CYS A 85 -17.25 6.83 8.94
C CYS A 85 -17.14 6.97 7.42
N GLU A 86 -16.12 7.67 6.94
CA GLU A 86 -15.43 7.19 5.75
C GLU A 86 -15.16 5.71 6.01
N GLU A 87 -15.87 4.84 5.30
CA GLU A 87 -15.72 3.39 5.44
C GLU A 87 -14.26 3.05 5.12
N LYS A 88 -13.42 3.02 6.16
CA LYS A 88 -12.18 2.24 6.15
C LYS A 88 -12.58 0.89 5.57
N PRO A 89 -11.95 0.42 4.48
CA PRO A 89 -12.36 -0.80 3.81
C PRO A 89 -12.47 -1.89 4.88
N LYS A 90 -13.70 -2.41 5.05
CA LYS A 90 -14.08 -3.37 6.10
C LYS A 90 -12.90 -4.29 6.36
N SER A 91 -12.36 -4.18 7.56
CA SER A 91 -11.18 -4.91 7.99
C SER A 91 -11.33 -6.36 7.55
N VAL A 92 -10.47 -6.80 6.63
CA VAL A 92 -10.44 -8.17 6.13
C VAL A 92 -10.67 -9.12 7.32
N PRO A 93 -11.67 -10.02 7.30
CA PRO A 93 -12.04 -10.81 8.47
C PRO A 93 -10.81 -11.44 9.10
N ASP A 94 -10.71 -11.38 10.43
CA ASP A 94 -9.48 -11.72 11.14
C ASP A 94 -9.04 -13.17 10.89
N ASP A 95 -9.98 -14.08 10.61
CA ASP A 95 -9.70 -15.47 10.21
C ASP A 95 -8.94 -15.57 8.88
N ILE A 96 -9.24 -14.68 7.93
CA ILE A 96 -8.57 -14.64 6.62
C ILE A 96 -7.24 -13.90 6.71
N ARG A 97 -7.12 -12.91 7.60
CA ARG A 97 -5.80 -12.39 7.98
C ARG A 97 -4.96 -13.48 8.60
N LEU A 98 -5.49 -14.25 9.55
CA LEU A 98 -4.77 -15.36 10.19
C LEU A 98 -4.37 -16.43 9.18
N SER A 99 -5.24 -16.82 8.23
CA SER A 99 -4.89 -17.80 7.20
C SER A 99 -3.86 -17.27 6.20
N ALA A 100 -3.95 -15.99 5.80
CA ALA A 100 -2.96 -15.33 4.94
C ALA A 100 -1.60 -15.13 5.65
N ILE A 101 -1.62 -14.86 6.95
CA ILE A 101 -0.44 -14.79 7.83
C ILE A 101 0.21 -16.18 7.96
N THR A 102 -0.60 -17.21 8.20
CA THR A 102 -0.14 -18.60 8.36
C THR A 102 0.41 -19.16 7.04
N THR A 103 -0.21 -18.83 5.90
CA THR A 103 0.19 -19.33 4.59
C THR A 103 1.16 -18.42 3.83
N ARG A 104 1.38 -17.18 4.31
CA ARG A 104 2.26 -16.15 3.69
C ARG A 104 1.95 -15.96 2.20
N ARG A 105 0.68 -15.74 1.83
CA ARG A 105 0.22 -15.59 0.43
C ARG A 105 -0.43 -14.22 0.19
N ILE A 106 -0.31 -13.71 -1.04
CA ILE A 106 -1.20 -12.66 -1.56
C ILE A 106 -2.61 -13.25 -1.67
N VAL A 107 -3.60 -12.57 -1.09
CA VAL A 107 -5.02 -12.94 -1.19
C VAL A 107 -5.68 -12.00 -2.19
N ILE A 108 -6.16 -12.54 -3.31
CA ILE A 108 -7.02 -11.80 -4.23
C ILE A 108 -8.45 -12.00 -3.77
N TRP A 109 -9.14 -10.90 -3.51
CA TRP A 109 -10.57 -10.86 -3.27
C TRP A 109 -11.28 -10.60 -4.59
N LEU A 110 -12.04 -11.59 -5.05
CA LEU A 110 -13.09 -11.36 -6.03
C LEU A 110 -14.31 -10.79 -5.28
N ASN A 111 -14.22 -9.55 -4.82
CA ASN A 111 -15.39 -8.87 -4.29
C ASN A 111 -16.25 -8.46 -5.49
N GLN A 112 -17.46 -9.02 -5.59
CA GLN A 112 -18.48 -8.46 -6.48
C GLN A 112 -18.87 -7.08 -5.96
N ILE A 113 -18.19 -6.03 -6.44
CA ILE A 113 -18.70 -4.67 -6.31
C ILE A 113 -19.53 -4.43 -7.55
N LYS A 114 -20.84 -4.66 -7.46
CA LYS A 114 -21.77 -4.11 -8.43
C LYS A 114 -21.83 -2.61 -8.16
N GLU A 115 -20.98 -1.82 -8.80
CA GLU A 115 -21.25 -0.39 -8.92
C GLU A 115 -22.21 -0.21 -10.09
N LYS A 116 -23.39 0.34 -9.77
CA LYS A 116 -24.44 0.69 -10.71
C LYS A 116 -24.55 2.20 -10.74
N THR A 117 -24.46 2.78 -11.92
CA THR A 117 -25.11 4.05 -12.26
C THR A 117 -25.96 3.77 -13.50
N ASP A 118 -27.13 4.39 -13.57
CA ASP A 118 -28.37 3.85 -14.13
C ASP A 118 -28.45 3.46 -15.62
N GLU A 119 -27.35 3.44 -16.40
CA GLU A 119 -27.39 3.10 -17.84
C GLU A 119 -26.23 2.24 -18.38
N SER A 120 -25.31 1.73 -17.54
CA SER A 120 -24.12 0.97 -18.01
C SER A 120 -24.09 -0.49 -17.53
N ASP A 121 -23.37 -1.33 -18.28
CA ASP A 121 -23.03 -2.72 -17.96
C ASP A 121 -22.34 -2.84 -16.58
N PRO A 122 -22.53 -3.97 -15.85
CA PRO A 122 -21.94 -4.18 -14.54
C PRO A 122 -20.41 -4.26 -14.60
N VAL A 123 -19.72 -3.47 -13.77
CA VAL A 123 -18.26 -3.50 -13.63
C VAL A 123 -17.86 -4.44 -12.50
N TYR A 124 -16.86 -5.29 -12.74
CA TYR A 124 -16.34 -6.22 -11.73
C TYR A 124 -14.95 -5.78 -11.25
N ILE A 125 -14.81 -5.40 -9.98
CA ILE A 125 -13.52 -4.94 -9.43
C ILE A 125 -12.78 -6.07 -8.71
N VAL A 126 -11.57 -6.37 -9.17
CA VAL A 126 -10.69 -7.38 -8.56
C VAL A 126 -9.76 -6.71 -7.54
N ARG A 127 -10.04 -6.93 -6.26
CA ARG A 127 -9.20 -6.40 -5.16
C ARG A 127 -8.13 -7.41 -4.78
N SER A 128 -6.98 -6.94 -4.32
CA SER A 128 -5.97 -7.82 -3.74
C SER A 128 -5.43 -7.26 -2.43
N PHE A 129 -4.99 -8.16 -1.56
CA PHE A 129 -4.38 -7.83 -0.30
C PHE A 129 -3.09 -8.62 -0.15
N SER A 130 -1.99 -7.90 0.04
CA SER A 130 -0.69 -8.49 0.39
C SER A 130 -0.45 -8.33 1.90
N PRO A 131 -0.36 -9.44 2.67
CA PRO A 131 -0.10 -9.36 4.10
C PRO A 131 1.37 -9.07 4.42
N PHE A 132 2.25 -9.07 3.43
CA PHE A 132 3.70 -9.13 3.65
C PHE A 132 4.27 -7.90 4.34
N LYS A 133 3.76 -6.70 4.04
CA LYS A 133 4.18 -5.47 4.71
C LYS A 133 3.88 -5.53 6.21
N PHE A 134 2.64 -5.86 6.55
CA PHE A 134 2.19 -6.03 7.93
C PHE A 134 2.96 -7.14 8.68
N LEU A 135 3.21 -8.26 8.00
CA LEU A 135 4.00 -9.38 8.57
C LEU A 135 5.44 -8.96 8.86
N ALA A 136 6.06 -8.21 7.96
CA ALA A 136 7.43 -7.76 8.11
C ALA A 136 7.58 -6.69 9.20
N GLU A 137 6.59 -5.82 9.38
CA GLU A 137 6.55 -4.86 10.50
C GLU A 137 6.60 -5.58 11.86
N LYS A 138 5.91 -6.72 12.00
CA LYS A 138 5.93 -7.54 13.21
C LYS A 138 7.19 -8.40 13.38
N GLN A 139 7.97 -8.60 12.33
CA GLN A 139 9.19 -9.39 12.37
C GLN A 139 10.30 -8.62 13.11
N LYS A 140 10.96 -9.28 14.08
CA LYS A 140 12.17 -8.74 14.71
C LYS A 140 13.29 -8.68 13.67
N LYS A 141 14.03 -7.56 13.62
CA LYS A 141 15.23 -7.43 12.78
C LYS A 141 16.26 -8.47 13.21
N ASP A 142 16.77 -9.26 12.26
CA ASP A 142 17.86 -10.19 12.54
C ASP A 142 19.11 -9.39 12.98
N LYS A 143 19.78 -9.86 14.04
CA LYS A 143 21.00 -9.22 14.54
C LYS A 143 22.11 -9.30 13.50
N ASP A 144 22.09 -10.34 12.67
CA ASP A 144 23.10 -10.59 11.66
C ASP A 144 22.98 -9.66 10.46
N LEU A 145 21.88 -8.89 10.33
CA LEU A 145 21.79 -7.84 9.32
C LEU A 145 22.91 -6.81 9.47
N ALA A 146 23.34 -6.51 10.71
CA ALA A 146 24.45 -5.59 10.95
C ALA A 146 25.82 -6.12 10.49
N LEU A 147 25.93 -7.43 10.24
CA LEU A 147 27.15 -8.07 9.72
C LEU A 147 27.21 -8.01 8.19
N GLU A 148 26.13 -7.59 7.52
CA GLU A 148 26.09 -7.52 6.07
C GLU A 148 26.77 -6.26 5.53
N PRO A 149 27.28 -6.30 4.29
CA PRO A 149 27.66 -5.10 3.58
C PRO A 149 26.45 -4.14 3.52
N ASN A 150 26.62 -2.91 4.00
CA ASN A 150 25.55 -1.91 4.10
C ASN A 150 24.40 -2.30 5.06
N GLY A 151 24.66 -3.18 6.03
CA GLY A 151 23.69 -3.64 7.02
C GLY A 151 23.14 -2.55 7.97
N ASP A 152 23.84 -1.42 8.03
CA ASP A 152 23.44 -0.19 8.71
C ASP A 152 22.22 0.46 8.04
N ILE A 153 22.15 0.42 6.71
CA ILE A 153 21.04 0.98 5.93
C ILE A 153 20.02 -0.05 5.48
N ILE A 154 20.36 -1.35 5.42
CA ILE A 154 19.44 -2.41 5.01
C ILE A 154 18.48 -2.76 6.16
N VAL A 155 17.18 -2.71 5.88
CA VAL A 155 16.11 -3.10 6.83
C VAL A 155 15.63 -4.53 6.61
N GLY A 156 15.81 -5.06 5.40
CA GLY A 156 15.42 -6.41 5.02
C GLY A 156 15.50 -6.58 3.51
N TYR A 157 14.84 -7.63 3.01
CA TYR A 157 14.82 -7.95 1.60
C TYR A 157 13.39 -8.19 1.12
N ARG A 158 13.06 -7.67 -0.06
CA ARG A 158 11.80 -7.88 -0.75
C ARG A 158 11.98 -8.87 -1.90
N PHE A 159 11.11 -9.87 -1.99
CA PHE A 159 11.07 -10.80 -3.10
C PHE A 159 10.30 -10.21 -4.28
N CYS A 160 10.95 -10.13 -5.43
CA CYS A 160 10.39 -9.68 -6.70
C CYS A 160 10.35 -10.87 -7.68
N ALA A 161 9.16 -11.45 -7.84
CA ALA A 161 8.91 -12.47 -8.87
C ALA A 161 8.96 -11.87 -10.28
N THR A 162 9.41 -12.64 -11.26
CA THR A 162 9.39 -12.24 -12.68
C THR A 162 7.98 -12.36 -13.25
N MET A 163 7.49 -11.30 -13.89
CA MET A 163 6.09 -11.18 -14.33
C MET A 163 5.88 -11.76 -15.73
N GLN A 164 5.88 -13.08 -15.79
CA GLN A 164 5.77 -13.87 -17.02
C GLN A 164 4.80 -15.04 -16.83
N PHE A 165 4.04 -15.44 -17.85
CA PHE A 165 3.06 -16.53 -17.72
C PHE A 165 3.72 -17.89 -17.46
N ARG A 166 4.98 -18.07 -17.85
CA ARG A 166 5.80 -19.22 -17.46
C ARG A 166 6.18 -19.22 -15.97
N THR A 167 6.06 -18.10 -15.25
CA THR A 167 6.40 -18.08 -13.83
C THR A 167 5.36 -18.87 -13.03
N PRO A 168 5.78 -19.81 -12.16
CA PRO A 168 4.86 -20.62 -11.37
C PRO A 168 3.98 -19.81 -10.42
N VAL A 169 2.73 -20.26 -10.19
CA VAL A 169 1.74 -19.58 -9.32
C VAL A 169 2.25 -19.37 -7.90
N ASN A 170 2.92 -20.38 -7.34
CA ASN A 170 3.47 -20.32 -5.99
C ASN A 170 4.55 -19.23 -5.88
N ILE A 171 5.31 -18.95 -6.93
CA ILE A 171 6.30 -17.87 -6.97
C ILE A 171 5.60 -16.50 -7.07
N LEU A 172 4.65 -16.35 -7.99
CA LEU A 172 3.86 -15.12 -8.14
C LEU A 172 3.14 -14.73 -6.84
N LYS A 173 2.59 -15.71 -6.11
CA LYS A 173 1.96 -15.49 -4.79
C LYS A 173 2.92 -15.02 -3.70
N GLN A 174 4.24 -15.13 -3.90
CA GLN A 174 5.27 -14.61 -3.00
C GLN A 174 5.78 -13.22 -3.41
N HIS A 175 5.36 -12.67 -4.55
CA HIS A 175 5.79 -11.34 -4.97
C HIS A 175 5.47 -10.28 -3.90
N GLY A 176 6.40 -9.36 -3.66
CA GLY A 176 6.28 -8.33 -2.63
C GLY A 176 6.48 -8.84 -1.21
N ARG A 177 6.88 -10.11 -1.00
CA ARG A 177 7.25 -10.64 0.31
C ARG A 177 8.44 -9.91 0.88
N ILE A 178 8.40 -9.57 2.15
CA ILE A 178 9.52 -8.91 2.85
C ILE A 178 10.00 -9.84 3.98
N ASP A 179 11.31 -10.02 4.08
CA ASP A 179 11.97 -10.78 5.16
C ASP A 179 13.11 -9.93 5.76
N LYS A 180 13.07 -9.68 7.08
CA LYS A 180 14.09 -8.93 7.83
C LYS A 180 15.24 -9.82 8.33
N LYS A 181 15.73 -10.70 7.46
CA LYS A 181 16.84 -11.61 7.72
C LYS A 181 18.06 -11.23 6.88
N ALA A 182 19.25 -11.62 7.33
CA ALA A 182 20.46 -11.53 6.52
C ALA A 182 20.33 -12.34 5.23
N SER A 183 20.98 -11.89 4.14
CA SER A 183 20.90 -12.43 2.79
C SER A 183 21.06 -13.95 2.70
N TRP A 184 22.03 -14.52 3.43
CA TRP A 184 22.30 -15.97 3.44
C TRP A 184 21.27 -16.80 4.21
N LYS A 185 20.42 -16.17 5.03
CA LYS A 185 19.34 -16.84 5.79
C LYS A 185 17.96 -16.68 5.15
N ILE A 186 17.88 -15.98 4.01
CA ILE A 186 16.63 -15.77 3.28
C ILE A 186 16.12 -17.11 2.74
N PRO A 187 14.80 -17.36 2.80
CA PRO A 187 14.24 -18.59 2.24
C PRO A 187 14.41 -18.64 0.71
N LYS A 188 14.80 -19.81 0.20
CA LYS A 188 14.85 -20.08 -1.23
C LYS A 188 13.43 -20.27 -1.78
N ILE A 189 12.88 -19.19 -2.34
CA ILE A 189 11.54 -19.19 -2.96
C ILE A 189 11.64 -19.67 -4.42
N ALA A 190 12.49 -19.00 -5.21
CA ALA A 190 12.74 -19.34 -6.60
C ALA A 190 13.52 -20.66 -6.69
N ARG A 191 13.06 -21.57 -7.56
CA ARG A 191 13.80 -22.79 -7.91
C ARG A 191 14.90 -22.49 -8.92
N GLU A 192 14.58 -21.61 -9.87
CA GLU A 192 15.46 -21.14 -10.93
C GLU A 192 15.63 -19.62 -10.82
N GLU A 193 16.81 -19.11 -11.14
CA GLU A 193 17.17 -17.70 -10.91
C GLU A 193 16.30 -16.71 -11.67
N TRP A 194 15.82 -17.08 -12.86
CA TRP A 194 14.95 -16.21 -13.66
C TRP A 194 13.54 -16.04 -13.06
N GLN A 195 13.12 -16.89 -12.12
CA GLN A 195 11.76 -16.86 -11.56
C GLN A 195 11.53 -15.67 -10.62
N GLY A 196 12.60 -15.13 -10.03
CA GLY A 196 12.52 -13.97 -9.16
C GLY A 196 13.79 -13.80 -8.33
N ILE A 197 13.93 -12.59 -7.79
CA ILE A 197 15.12 -12.16 -7.05
C ILE A 197 14.72 -11.49 -5.72
N TRP A 198 15.61 -11.55 -4.74
CA TRP A 198 15.50 -10.75 -3.53
C TRP A 198 16.22 -9.43 -3.72
N ILE A 199 15.51 -8.32 -3.51
CA ILE A 199 16.02 -6.96 -3.60
C ILE A 199 16.13 -6.40 -2.19
N ALA A 200 17.27 -5.80 -1.86
CA ALA A 200 17.45 -5.16 -0.55
C ALA A 200 16.48 -3.99 -0.39
N GLU A 201 15.81 -3.93 0.76
CA GLU A 201 15.08 -2.75 1.19
C GLU A 201 15.97 -1.92 2.09
N THR A 202 16.11 -0.65 1.74
CA THR A 202 16.85 0.32 2.53
C THR A 202 15.92 1.07 3.47
N THR A 203 16.53 1.61 4.51
CA THR A 203 15.88 2.58 5.38
C THR A 203 15.57 3.83 4.56
N ASN A 204 14.49 4.53 4.91
CA ASN A 204 14.15 5.78 4.24
C ASN A 204 15.27 6.81 4.46
N TRP A 205 15.49 7.69 3.48
CA TRP A 205 16.44 8.80 3.55
C TRP A 205 16.24 9.63 4.82
N ARG A 206 14.98 9.93 5.15
CA ARG A 206 14.62 10.73 6.33
C ARG A 206 15.03 10.07 7.65
N ASP A 207 14.97 8.74 7.71
CA ASP A 207 15.36 7.97 8.91
C ASP A 207 16.89 7.92 9.07
N ILE A 208 17.64 8.15 7.99
CA ILE A 208 19.11 8.28 7.97
C ILE A 208 19.53 9.77 8.15
N GLY A 209 18.58 10.68 8.36
CA GLY A 209 18.84 12.11 8.58
C GLY A 209 19.02 12.93 7.30
N ILE A 210 18.64 12.37 6.14
CA ILE A 210 18.65 13.04 4.84
C ILE A 210 17.22 13.47 4.50
N ASP A 211 16.96 14.77 4.49
CA ASP A 211 15.64 15.34 4.18
C ASP A 211 15.42 15.44 2.66
N ILE A 212 15.24 14.28 2.04
CA ILE A 212 14.91 14.13 0.62
C ILE A 212 13.62 13.30 0.53
N ASP A 213 12.76 13.66 -0.42
CA ASP A 213 11.56 12.87 -0.71
C ASP A 213 11.95 11.48 -1.22
N GLU A 214 11.31 10.45 -0.65
CA GLU A 214 11.47 9.09 -1.15
C GLU A 214 11.10 9.02 -2.63
N MET A 215 11.89 8.25 -3.38
CA MET A 215 11.56 7.99 -4.77
C MET A 215 10.21 7.26 -4.82
N PRO A 216 9.31 7.63 -5.75
CA PRO A 216 8.06 6.91 -5.92
C PRO A 216 8.33 5.43 -6.24
N MET A 217 7.38 4.57 -5.88
CA MET A 217 7.43 3.15 -6.22
C MET A 217 7.76 2.98 -7.70
N GLY A 218 8.86 2.28 -7.97
CA GLY A 218 9.37 2.12 -9.33
C GLY A 218 8.45 1.25 -10.20
N THR A 219 8.85 1.09 -11.45
CA THR A 219 8.26 0.11 -12.37
C THR A 219 9.13 -1.14 -12.47
N MET A 220 8.54 -2.27 -12.84
CA MET A 220 9.27 -3.48 -13.20
C MET A 220 8.92 -3.94 -14.62
N ALA A 221 9.83 -4.72 -15.22
CA ALA A 221 9.60 -5.31 -16.54
C ALA A 221 8.66 -6.53 -16.45
N SER A 222 7.78 -6.66 -17.43
CA SER A 222 6.86 -7.78 -17.62
C SER A 222 6.80 -8.17 -19.10
N GLU A 223 6.08 -9.24 -19.42
CA GLU A 223 5.80 -9.61 -20.83
C GLU A 223 5.07 -8.50 -21.61
N LEU A 224 4.31 -7.64 -20.92
CA LEU A 224 3.53 -6.58 -21.53
C LEU A 224 4.20 -5.19 -21.44
N GLY A 225 5.48 -5.15 -21.06
CA GLY A 225 6.23 -3.90 -20.87
C GLY A 225 6.37 -3.53 -19.40
N GLN A 226 6.44 -2.22 -19.11
CA GLN A 226 6.61 -1.71 -17.75
C GLN A 226 5.29 -1.73 -16.99
N ILE A 227 5.31 -2.30 -15.79
CA ILE A 227 4.18 -2.35 -14.86
C ILE A 227 4.62 -1.81 -13.48
N PRO A 228 3.69 -1.51 -12.56
CA PRO A 228 4.03 -1.16 -11.18
C PRO A 228 4.93 -2.21 -10.51
N SER A 229 5.86 -1.79 -9.66
CA SER A 229 6.84 -2.66 -8.98
C SER A 229 6.24 -3.68 -8.01
N ASP A 230 4.99 -3.48 -7.57
CA ASP A 230 4.20 -4.44 -6.79
C ASP A 230 3.42 -5.44 -7.68
N GLY A 231 3.64 -5.38 -9.00
CA GLY A 231 2.99 -6.18 -10.03
C GLY A 231 1.65 -5.61 -10.50
N GLY A 232 1.05 -4.70 -9.72
CA GLY A 232 -0.24 -4.06 -10.00
C GLY A 232 -1.34 -5.01 -10.48
N ASP A 233 -2.21 -4.47 -11.34
CA ASP A 233 -3.33 -5.21 -11.92
C ASP A 233 -2.91 -6.34 -12.88
N PHE A 234 -1.70 -6.28 -13.44
CA PHE A 234 -1.19 -7.35 -14.27
C PHE A 234 -0.92 -8.63 -13.46
N LEU A 235 -0.34 -8.51 -12.26
CA LEU A 235 -0.18 -9.64 -11.35
C LEU A 235 -1.55 -10.22 -10.95
N ARG A 236 -2.56 -9.37 -10.71
CA ARG A 236 -3.93 -9.82 -10.41
C ARG A 236 -4.52 -10.61 -11.59
N PHE A 237 -4.36 -10.09 -12.80
CA PHE A 237 -4.78 -10.77 -14.02
C PHE A 237 -4.09 -12.12 -14.21
N MET A 238 -2.77 -12.19 -14.06
CA MET A 238 -2.02 -13.44 -14.17
C MET A 238 -2.49 -14.49 -13.17
N LEU A 239 -2.70 -14.08 -11.91
CA LEU A 239 -3.19 -14.97 -10.86
C LEU A 239 -4.62 -15.44 -11.13
N PHE A 240 -5.48 -14.58 -11.71
CA PHE A 240 -6.82 -14.95 -12.16
C PHE A 240 -6.79 -16.02 -13.26
N VAL A 241 -6.03 -15.80 -14.33
CA VAL A 241 -5.89 -16.76 -15.44
C VAL A 241 -5.32 -18.09 -14.93
N LYS A 242 -4.27 -18.03 -14.10
CA LYS A 242 -3.66 -19.22 -13.52
C LYS A 242 -4.60 -19.98 -12.59
N GLN A 243 -5.45 -19.29 -11.83
CA GLN A 243 -6.47 -19.94 -10.99
C GLN A 243 -7.45 -20.71 -11.87
N ILE A 244 -8.03 -20.08 -12.91
CA ILE A 244 -8.94 -20.73 -13.86
C ILE A 244 -8.29 -21.97 -14.48
N GLN A 245 -7.00 -21.90 -14.79
CA GLN A 245 -6.28 -23.03 -15.33
C GLN A 245 -6.15 -24.19 -14.34
N SER A 246 -5.86 -23.89 -13.06
CA SER A 246 -5.70 -24.90 -12.02
C SER A 246 -7.00 -25.61 -11.64
N GLU A 247 -8.16 -24.97 -11.89
CA GLU A 247 -9.46 -25.60 -11.66
C GLU A 247 -9.74 -26.73 -12.67
N GLU A 248 -10.32 -27.83 -12.17
CA GLU A 248 -10.74 -29.01 -12.95
C GLU A 248 -12.09 -28.78 -13.65
N ILE A 249 -12.17 -27.68 -14.41
CA ILE A 249 -13.37 -27.27 -15.15
C ILE A 249 -13.19 -27.48 -16.66
N THR A 250 -14.31 -27.57 -17.39
CA THR A 250 -14.29 -27.80 -18.85
C THR A 250 -13.71 -26.60 -19.60
N HIS A 251 -13.21 -26.82 -20.82
CA HIS A 251 -12.66 -25.74 -21.66
C HIS A 251 -13.68 -24.60 -21.89
N ASP A 252 -14.95 -24.95 -22.10
CA ASP A 252 -16.04 -23.97 -22.26
C ASP A 252 -16.30 -23.17 -20.99
N GLN A 253 -16.18 -23.79 -19.82
CA GLN A 253 -16.26 -23.09 -18.54
C GLN A 253 -15.07 -22.14 -18.36
N LYS A 254 -13.84 -22.53 -18.73
CA LYS A 254 -12.66 -21.64 -18.71
C LYS A 254 -12.86 -20.45 -19.64
N LYS A 255 -13.35 -20.68 -20.86
CA LYS A 255 -13.71 -19.63 -21.82
C LYS A 255 -14.74 -18.67 -21.24
N ARG A 256 -15.79 -19.19 -20.59
CA ARG A 256 -16.81 -18.37 -19.92
C ARG A 256 -16.22 -17.50 -18.83
N TRP A 257 -15.33 -18.03 -18.00
CA TRP A 257 -14.64 -17.25 -16.96
C TRP A 257 -13.75 -16.15 -17.56
N LEU A 258 -13.00 -16.45 -18.61
CA LEU A 258 -12.19 -15.44 -19.31
C LEU A 258 -13.07 -14.36 -19.96
N LYS A 259 -14.24 -14.72 -20.48
CA LYS A 259 -15.22 -13.74 -21.00
C LYS A 259 -15.73 -12.79 -19.91
N ILE A 260 -15.96 -13.31 -18.69
CA ILE A 260 -16.28 -12.45 -17.53
C ILE A 260 -15.06 -11.62 -17.15
N GLY A 261 -13.87 -12.23 -17.15
CA GLY A 261 -12.59 -11.58 -16.94
C GLY A 261 -12.36 -10.37 -17.84
N TYR A 262 -12.83 -10.42 -19.09
CA TYR A 262 -12.74 -9.31 -20.04
C TYR A 262 -13.42 -8.02 -19.55
N GLN A 263 -14.46 -8.15 -18.72
CA GLN A 263 -15.19 -7.03 -18.11
C GLN A 263 -14.68 -6.65 -16.71
N MET A 264 -13.62 -7.30 -16.24
CA MET A 264 -13.04 -7.02 -14.94
C MET A 264 -12.06 -5.85 -15.00
N ILE A 265 -12.03 -5.07 -13.92
CA ILE A 265 -11.07 -4.01 -13.67
C ILE A 265 -10.32 -4.37 -12.41
N GLY A 266 -9.00 -4.21 -12.43
CA GLY A 266 -8.22 -4.40 -11.23
C GLY A 266 -8.35 -3.22 -10.26
N GLN A 267 -7.76 -3.36 -9.08
CA GLN A 267 -7.84 -2.35 -8.03
C GLN A 267 -7.14 -1.05 -8.41
N ASP A 268 -6.13 -1.10 -9.28
CA ASP A 268 -5.37 0.06 -9.71
C ASP A 268 -6.05 0.78 -10.89
N GLY A 269 -7.20 0.27 -11.35
CA GLY A 269 -8.04 0.86 -12.40
C GLY A 269 -7.78 0.32 -13.80
N GLU A 270 -6.85 -0.63 -13.97
CA GLU A 270 -6.53 -1.19 -15.29
C GLU A 270 -7.48 -2.34 -15.63
N PRO A 271 -8.15 -2.29 -16.80
CA PRO A 271 -9.07 -3.33 -17.20
C PRO A 271 -8.31 -4.57 -17.69
N PHE A 272 -8.82 -5.76 -17.36
CA PHE A 272 -8.18 -7.02 -17.76
C PHE A 272 -8.21 -7.22 -19.28
N CYS A 273 -9.19 -6.66 -20.00
CA CYS A 273 -9.21 -6.68 -21.46
C CYS A 273 -7.92 -6.13 -22.08
N LYS A 274 -7.36 -5.04 -21.51
CA LYS A 274 -6.08 -4.46 -21.94
C LYS A 274 -4.97 -5.50 -21.96
N PHE A 275 -4.92 -6.38 -20.96
CA PHE A 275 -3.92 -7.44 -20.90
C PHE A 275 -4.27 -8.62 -21.82
N MET A 276 -5.56 -8.96 -21.93
CA MET A 276 -6.04 -10.06 -22.77
C MET A 276 -5.83 -9.80 -24.26
N ASP A 277 -6.04 -8.56 -24.72
CA ASP A 277 -5.93 -8.17 -26.13
C ASP A 277 -4.49 -8.34 -26.68
N HIS A 278 -3.48 -8.36 -25.81
CA HIS A 278 -2.10 -8.68 -26.21
C HIS A 278 -1.92 -10.13 -26.68
N TYR A 279 -2.85 -11.03 -26.30
CA TYR A 279 -2.76 -12.45 -26.60
C TYR A 279 -3.67 -12.88 -27.76
N GLY A 280 -4.47 -12.01 -28.36
CA GLY A 280 -5.28 -12.34 -29.52
C GLY A 280 -6.41 -11.35 -29.80
N ASN A 281 -7.05 -11.48 -30.96
CA ASN A 281 -8.10 -10.57 -31.40
C ASN A 281 -9.52 -11.08 -31.10
N ASN A 282 -9.64 -12.34 -30.68
CA ASN A 282 -10.92 -12.96 -30.32
C ASN A 282 -10.77 -13.83 -29.07
N ILE A 283 -11.87 -14.03 -28.35
CA ILE A 283 -11.86 -14.72 -27.05
C ILE A 283 -11.40 -16.19 -27.15
N ASP A 284 -11.61 -16.86 -28.29
CA ASP A 284 -11.20 -18.24 -28.52
C ASP A 284 -9.68 -18.37 -28.65
N GLU A 285 -9.06 -17.48 -29.42
CA GLU A 285 -7.61 -17.37 -29.59
C GLU A 285 -6.94 -17.01 -28.26
N ILE A 286 -7.48 -15.99 -27.56
CA ILE A 286 -7.00 -15.56 -26.25
C ILE A 286 -7.07 -16.72 -25.25
N THR A 287 -8.21 -17.41 -25.17
CA THR A 287 -8.39 -18.55 -24.26
C THR A 287 -7.36 -19.64 -24.55
N SER A 288 -7.21 -20.01 -25.82
CA SER A 288 -6.28 -21.07 -26.22
C SER A 288 -4.83 -20.71 -25.89
N ARG A 289 -4.40 -19.47 -26.18
CA ARG A 289 -3.03 -19.01 -25.90
C ARG A 289 -2.74 -18.85 -24.42
N LEU A 290 -3.62 -18.20 -23.66
CA LEU A 290 -3.41 -17.99 -22.22
C LEU A 290 -3.36 -19.32 -21.45
N LEU A 291 -4.26 -20.25 -21.77
CA LEU A 291 -4.26 -21.58 -21.15
C LEU A 291 -3.06 -22.43 -21.57
N TYR A 292 -2.55 -22.25 -22.81
CA TYR A 292 -1.33 -22.91 -23.26
C TYR A 292 -0.09 -22.36 -22.53
N LEU A 293 0.07 -21.03 -22.48
CA LEU A 293 1.22 -20.37 -21.86
C LEU A 293 1.36 -20.70 -20.37
N SER A 294 0.23 -20.76 -19.66
CA SER A 294 0.25 -21.07 -18.23
C SER A 294 0.31 -22.59 -17.95
N ARG A 295 0.28 -23.46 -18.98
CA ARG A 295 0.50 -24.91 -18.87
C ARG A 295 1.98 -25.29 -18.87
N ASN A 296 2.81 -24.48 -19.56
CA ASN A 296 4.23 -24.75 -19.81
C ASN A 296 5.15 -23.97 -18.85
N GLY A 297 4.66 -23.65 -17.65
CA GLY A 297 5.37 -22.86 -16.63
C GLY A 297 5.33 -23.49 -15.25
#